data_AF-Q8DSL3-F1
#
_entry.id   AF-Q8DSL3-F1
#
_cell.length_a   1.000
_cell.length_b   1.000
_cell.length_c   1.000
_cell.angle_alpha   90.00
_cell.angle_beta   90.00
_cell.angle_gamma   90.00
#
_symmetry.space_group_name_H-M   'P 1'
#
loop_
_entity.id
_entity.type
_entity.pdbx_description
1 polymer ?
#
loop_
_entity_poly.entity_id
_entity_poly.type
_entity_poly.pdbx_seq_one_letter_code
_entity_poly.pdbx_strand_id
1 'polypeptide(L)' 'MKVLLDVNIFLDFFLDRHSVSKEIVLKSVYGAHTAYISANMLTDLYYIMEKVWEKLLGWNSKN' A
#
# COMPACT_ATOMS: atom_id res chain seq x y z
N MET A 1 -2.16 1.47 -19.93
CA MET A 1 -2.19 0.04 -19.54
C MET A 1 -3.06 -0.10 -18.29
N LYS A 2 -3.90 -1.14 -18.20
CA LYS A 2 -4.71 -1.41 -17.00
C LYS A 2 -4.03 -2.51 -16.20
N VAL A 3 -3.84 -2.31 -14.89
CA VAL A 3 -3.20 -3.28 -14.00
C VAL A 3 -4.03 -3.49 -12.75
N LEU A 4 -4.15 -4.73 -12.29
CA LEU A 4 -4.70 -5.06 -10.98
C LEU A 4 -3.51 -5.20 -10.02
N LEU A 5 -3.45 -4.36 -9.00
CA LEU A 5 -2.39 -4.40 -8.01
C LEU A 5 -2.77 -5.36 -6.88
N ASP A 6 -1.76 -6.04 -6.32
CA ASP A 6 -1.86 -6.87 -5.12
C ASP A 6 -1.42 -6.07 -3.88
N VAL A 7 -1.89 -6.47 -2.69
CA VAL A 7 -1.58 -5.77 -1.43
C VAL A 7 -0.07 -5.72 -1.17
N ASN A 8 0.67 -6.76 -1.56
CA ASN A 8 2.12 -6.82 -1.39
C ASN A 8 2.85 -5.70 -2.15
N ILE A 9 2.32 -5.24 -3.29
CA ILE A 9 2.92 -4.13 -4.05
C ILE A 9 2.93 -2.85 -3.21
N PHE A 10 1.84 -2.59 -2.49
CA PHE A 10 1.75 -1.43 -1.60
C PHE A 10 2.64 -1.59 -0.38
N LEU A 11 2.69 -2.79 0.21
CA LEU A 11 3.58 -3.07 1.34
C LEU A 11 5.05 -2.86 0.96
N ASP A 12 5.47 -3.35 -0.20
CA ASP A 12 6.81 -3.15 -0.71
C ASP A 12 7.11 -1.67 -0.97
N PHE A 13 6.13 -0.90 -1.45
CA PHE A 13 6.25 0.54 -1.63
C PHE A 13 6.43 1.26 -0.28
N PHE A 14 5.58 0.96 0.71
CA PHE A 14 5.64 1.58 2.04
C PHE A 14 6.91 1.21 2.81
N LEU A 15 7.37 -0.03 2.68
CA LEU A 15 8.55 -0.55 3.37
C LEU A 15 9.85 -0.38 2.57
N ASP A 16 9.79 0.25 1.39
CA ASP A 16 10.88 0.47 0.44
C ASP A 16 11.70 -0.81 0.14
N ARG A 17 11.00 -1.96 0.01
CA ARG A 17 11.63 -3.29 -0.13
C ARG A 17 12.02 -3.64 -1.56
N HIS A 18 11.19 -3.24 -2.53
CA HIS A 18 11.38 -3.60 -3.94
C HIS A 18 11.14 -2.42 -4.87
N SER A 19 12.16 -2.10 -5.68
CA SER A 19 12.14 -1.00 -6.65
C SER A 19 11.06 -1.16 -7.72
N VAL A 20 10.74 -2.40 -8.12
CA VAL A 20 9.71 -2.71 -9.11
C VAL A 20 8.31 -2.32 -8.59
N SER A 21 8.01 -2.67 -7.34
CA SER A 21 6.75 -2.29 -6.68
C SER A 21 6.63 -0.77 -6.57
N LYS A 22 7.74 -0.07 -6.32
CA LYS A 22 7.78 1.40 -6.33
C LYS A 22 7.52 2.00 -7.70
N GLU A 23 8.14 1.43 -8.74
CA GLU A 23 7.96 1.88 -10.12
C GLU A 23 6.51 1.74 -10.59
N ILE A 24 5.85 0.61 -10.30
CA ILE A 24 4.46 0.38 -10.75
C ILE A 24 3.47 1.33 -10.06
N VAL A 25 3.68 1.61 -8.76
CA VAL A 25 2.89 2.57 -8.00
C VAL A 25 3.09 3.98 -8.55
N LEU A 26 4.33 4.42 -8.77
CA LEU A 26 4.62 5.75 -9.32
C LEU A 26 4.07 5.93 -10.73
N LYS A 27 4.20 4.93 -11.61
CA LYS A 27 3.59 4.97 -12.96
C LYS A 27 2.07 5.12 -12.90
N SER A 28 1.44 4.58 -11.86
CA SER A 28 0.00 4.72 -11.65
C SER A 28 -0.36 6.14 -11.16
N VAL A 29 0.43 6.71 -10.24
CA VAL A 29 0.26 8.10 -9.76
C VAL A 29 0.46 9.13 -10.88
N TYR A 30 1.46 8.93 -11.74
CA TYR A 30 1.72 9.80 -12.89
C TYR A 30 0.80 9.55 -14.10
N GLY A 31 -0.21 8.68 -13.96
CA GLY A 31 -1.20 8.43 -15.01
C GLY A 31 -0.72 7.61 -16.20
N ALA A 32 0.48 7.03 -16.15
CA ALA A 32 0.97 6.11 -17.18
C ALA A 32 0.22 4.77 -17.16
N HIS A 33 -0.27 4.36 -15.99
CA HIS A 33 -1.09 3.16 -15.80
C HIS A 33 -2.38 3.49 -15.05
N THR A 34 -3.47 2.82 -15.43
CA THR A 34 -4.67 2.79 -14.61
C THR A 34 -4.58 1.57 -13.71
N ALA A 35 -4.27 1.80 -12.44
CA ALA A 35 -4.23 0.78 -11.41
C ALA A 35 -5.62 0.57 -10.80
N TYR A 36 -5.99 -0.68 -10.63
CA TYR A 36 -7.16 -1.11 -9.89
C TYR A 36 -6.70 -1.86 -8.64
N ILE A 37 -7.47 -1.73 -7.58
CA ILE A 37 -7.36 -2.54 -6.36
C ILE A 37 -8.72 -3.15 -6.09
N SER A 38 -8.74 -4.33 -5.47
CA SER A 38 -10.01 -4.92 -5.05
C SER A 38 -10.57 -4.20 -3.81
N ALA A 39 -11.87 -4.28 -3.61
CA ALA A 39 -12.51 -3.73 -2.41
C ALA A 39 -11.99 -4.39 -1.12
N ASN A 40 -11.71 -5.69 -1.15
CA ASN A 40 -11.17 -6.41 0.01
C ASN A 40 -9.77 -5.88 0.38
N MET A 41 -8.95 -5.56 -0.62
CA MET A 41 -7.61 -5.01 -0.40
C MET A 41 -7.63 -3.63 0.27
N LEU A 42 -8.68 -2.81 0.08
CA LEU A 42 -8.80 -1.56 0.82
C LEU A 42 -8.83 -1.82 2.32
N THR A 43 -9.65 -2.77 2.76
CA THR A 43 -9.73 -3.17 4.18
C THR A 43 -8.40 -3.68 4.70
N ASP A 44 -7.70 -4.53 3.92
CA ASP A 44 -6.39 -5.04 4.30
C ASP A 44 -5.35 -3.91 4.46
N LEU A 45 -5.34 -2.96 3.52
CA LEU A 45 -4.45 -1.80 3.58
C LEU A 45 -4.75 -0.92 4.80
N TYR A 46 -6.02 -0.65 5.09
CA TYR A 46 -6.40 0.12 6.29
C TYR A 46 -5.94 -0.58 7.57
N TYR A 47 -6.20 -1.88 7.70
CA TYR A 47 -5.78 -2.66 8.87
C TYR A 47 -4.26 -2.65 9.03
N ILE A 48 -3.50 -2.86 7.95
CA ILE A 48 -2.04 -2.88 8.01
C ILE A 48 -1.50 -1.48 8.35
N MET A 49 -2.03 -0.42 7.74
CA MET A 49 -1.64 0.95 8.06
C MET A 49 -1.92 1.30 9.51
N GLU A 50 -3.08 0.92 10.05
CA GLU A 50 -3.43 1.10 11.46
C GLU A 50 -2.41 0.40 12.37
N LYS A 51 -2.11 -0.88 12.11
CA LYS A 51 -1.13 -1.65 12.91
C LYS A 51 0.30 -1.13 12.80
N VAL A 52 0.71 -0.69 11.61
CA VAL A 52 2.02 -0.08 11.41
C VAL A 52 2.11 1.28 12.12
N TRP A 53 1.05 2.08 12.07
CA TRP A 53 0.97 3.38 12.74
C TRP A 53 1.01 3.25 14.27
N GLU A 54 0.22 2.33 14.85
CA GLU A 54 0.27 1.97 16.27
C GLU A 54 1.71 1.62 16.71
N LYS A 55 2.40 0.83 15.89
CA LYS A 55 3.77 0.37 16.17
C LYS A 55 4.82 1.47 16.01
N LEU A 56 4.72 2.32 14.99
CA LEU A 56 5.71 3.36 14.69
C LEU A 56 5.61 4.58 15.61
N LEU A 57 4.40 4.93 16.07
CA LEU A 57 4.18 6.11 16.91
C LEU A 57 4.04 5.80 18.39
N GLY A 58 4.23 4.53 18.79
CA GLY A 58 4.04 4.10 20.18
C GLY A 58 2.64 4.43 20.70
N TRP A 59 1.64 4.45 19.80
CA TRP A 59 0.27 4.78 20.16
C TRP A 59 -0.33 3.56 20.87
N ASN A 60 -0.06 3.47 22.17
CA ASN A 60 -0.78 2.57 23.07
C ASN A 60 -2.25 2.99 23.05
N SER A 61 -3.07 2.32 22.23
CA SER A 61 -4.53 2.46 22.21
C SER A 61 -5.20 1.89 23.47
N LYS A 62 -4.57 2.07 24.63
CA LYS A 62 -5.19 1.91 25.95
C LYS A 62 -5.69 3.27 26.40
N ASN A 63 -6.78 3.74 25.80
CA ASN A 63 -7.70 4.70 26.39
C ASN A 63 -9.07 4.50 25.75
#